data_AF-A0A2W1MXM1-F1
#
_entry.id   AF-A0A2W1MXM1-F1
#
_cell.length_a   1.000
_cell.length_b   1.000
_cell.length_c   1.000
_cell.angle_alpha   90.00
_cell.angle_beta   90.00
_cell.angle_gamma   90.00
#
_symmetry.space_group_name_H-M   'P 1'
#
loop_
_entity.id
_entity.type
_entity.pdbx_description
1 polymer ?
#
loop_
_entity_poly.entity_id
_entity_poly.type
_entity_poly.pdbx_seq_one_letter_code
_entity_poly.pdbx_strand_id
1 'polypeptide(L)'
;MIDKNTPPNNLSNLSWIEKLQKRWGVNYLQVLTILFVFAITGTTILLIKKPVLSFFSESGESNTLFSILYYLLILPIYNIVLLFYGFILGQFYFFWEFEKRTFRRIKQLFSKKK
;
A
#
# COMPACT_ATOMS: atom_id res chain seq x y z
N MET A 1 24.70 6.19 10.39
CA MET A 1 25.81 7.14 10.15
C MET A 1 26.40 6.76 8.80
N ILE A 2 26.20 7.58 7.77
CA ILE A 2 26.66 7.28 6.40
C ILE A 2 27.99 8.00 6.22
N ASP A 3 29.03 7.23 5.92
CA ASP A 3 30.38 7.71 5.65
C ASP A 3 30.38 8.68 4.44
N LYS A 4 31.06 9.81 4.57
CA LYS A 4 31.16 10.87 3.55
C LYS A 4 32.24 10.58 2.50
N ASN A 5 33.00 9.47 2.60
CA ASN A 5 34.09 9.11 1.68
C ASN A 5 33.74 8.05 0.62
N THR A 6 32.47 7.89 0.26
CA THR A 6 32.10 6.93 -0.81
C THR A 6 32.28 7.56 -2.21
N PRO A 7 33.13 6.99 -3.10
CA PRO A 7 33.37 7.54 -4.43
C PRO A 7 32.12 7.49 -5.35
N PRO A 8 32.02 8.40 -6.34
CA PRO A 8 30.79 8.62 -7.14
C PRO A 8 30.40 7.45 -8.06
N ASN A 9 31.23 6.40 -8.16
CA ASN A 9 31.01 5.23 -9.01
C ASN A 9 30.15 4.12 -8.36
N ASN A 10 29.70 4.28 -7.11
CA ASN A 10 28.90 3.26 -6.41
C ASN A 10 27.40 3.59 -6.26
N LEU A 11 26.91 4.67 -6.91
CA LEU A 11 25.48 5.02 -6.91
C LEU A 11 24.61 3.96 -7.63
N SER A 12 25.19 3.12 -8.49
CA SER A 12 24.53 2.02 -9.17
C SER A 12 24.27 0.80 -8.26
N ASN A 13 25.06 0.63 -7.19
CA ASN A 13 25.00 -0.50 -6.25
C ASN A 13 24.24 -0.22 -4.96
N LEU A 14 23.44 0.85 -4.91
CA LEU A 14 22.52 1.03 -3.77
C LEU A 14 21.56 -0.15 -3.73
N SER A 15 21.52 -0.84 -2.59
CA SER A 15 20.60 -1.96 -2.40
C SER A 15 19.17 -1.46 -2.64
N TRP A 16 18.29 -2.34 -3.14
CA TRP A 16 16.91 -1.96 -3.38
C TRP A 16 16.23 -1.38 -2.12
N ILE A 17 16.64 -1.86 -0.94
CA ILE A 17 16.18 -1.34 0.35
C ILE A 17 16.66 0.11 0.56
N GLU A 18 17.91 0.44 0.28
CA GLU A 18 18.42 1.82 0.40
C GLU A 18 17.71 2.80 -0.53
N LYS A 19 17.36 2.35 -1.74
CA LYS A 19 16.54 3.15 -2.68
C LYS A 19 15.15 3.42 -2.10
N LEU A 20 14.52 2.43 -1.48
CA LEU A 20 13.22 2.57 -0.82
C LEU A 20 13.31 3.49 0.41
N GLN A 21 14.31 3.30 1.26
CA GLN A 21 14.58 4.14 2.42
C GLN A 21 14.74 5.61 2.02
N LYS A 22 15.54 5.89 0.98
CA LYS A 22 15.74 7.26 0.48
C LYS A 22 14.49 7.85 -0.15
N ARG A 23 13.68 7.04 -0.86
CA ARG A 23 12.44 7.49 -1.51
C ARG A 23 11.32 7.77 -0.52
N TRP A 24 11.27 7.01 0.56
CA TRP A 24 10.21 7.08 1.57
C TRP A 24 10.62 7.82 2.84
N GLY A 25 11.91 8.09 3.04
CA GLY A 25 12.45 8.81 4.19
C GLY A 25 12.40 8.00 5.49
N VAL A 26 12.54 6.67 5.40
CA VAL A 26 12.34 5.74 6.53
C VAL A 26 13.56 4.89 6.83
N ASN A 27 13.62 4.40 8.07
CA ASN A 27 14.65 3.49 8.55
C ASN A 27 14.50 2.07 7.98
N TYR A 28 15.57 1.29 8.05
CA TYR A 28 15.64 -0.08 7.49
C TYR A 28 14.56 -0.99 8.09
N LEU A 29 14.42 -0.95 9.43
CA LEU A 29 13.41 -1.73 10.16
C LEU A 29 11.99 -1.32 9.76
N GLN A 30 11.74 -0.03 9.53
CA GLN A 30 10.43 0.45 9.09
C GLN A 30 10.08 -0.10 7.71
N VAL A 31 11.03 -0.08 6.75
CA VAL A 31 10.82 -0.67 5.42
C VAL A 31 10.46 -2.15 5.52
N LEU A 32 11.18 -2.92 6.33
CA LEU A 32 10.89 -4.34 6.52
C LEU A 32 9.49 -4.58 7.12
N THR A 33 9.13 -3.81 8.15
CA THR A 33 7.79 -3.86 8.75
C THR A 33 6.70 -3.51 7.73
N ILE A 34 6.91 -2.48 6.91
CA ILE A 34 5.96 -2.07 5.86
C ILE A 34 5.79 -3.17 4.82
N LEU A 35 6.89 -3.76 4.32
CA LEU A 35 6.82 -4.88 3.38
C LEU A 35 6.10 -6.09 3.98
N PHE A 36 6.34 -6.38 5.26
CA PHE A 36 5.67 -7.47 5.97
C PHE A 36 4.16 -7.25 6.07
N VAL A 37 3.74 -6.03 6.48
CA VAL A 37 2.33 -5.64 6.51
C VAL A 37 1.70 -5.73 5.11
N PHE A 38 2.40 -5.25 4.07
CA PHE A 38 1.92 -5.36 2.69
C PHE A 38 1.76 -6.81 2.23
N ALA A 39 2.68 -7.70 2.61
CA ALA A 39 2.60 -9.11 2.25
C ALA A 39 1.39 -9.81 2.91
N ILE A 40 1.17 -9.55 4.20
CA ILE A 40 0.03 -10.12 4.94
C ILE A 40 -1.27 -9.56 4.37
N THR A 41 -1.40 -8.23 4.31
CA THR A 41 -2.62 -7.57 3.82
C THR A 41 -2.92 -7.96 2.38
N GLY A 42 -1.92 -7.95 1.48
CA GLY A 42 -2.08 -8.38 0.09
C GLY A 42 -2.61 -9.81 -0.04
N THR A 43 -2.08 -10.73 0.78
CA THR A 43 -2.53 -12.13 0.81
C THR A 43 -3.96 -12.26 1.34
N THR A 44 -4.28 -11.60 2.46
CA THR A 44 -5.62 -11.61 3.07
C THR A 44 -6.69 -11.19 2.07
N ILE A 45 -6.42 -10.14 1.31
CA ILE A 45 -7.33 -9.64 0.29
C ILE A 45 -7.52 -10.61 -0.88
N LEU A 46 -6.44 -11.24 -1.34
CA LEU A 46 -6.51 -12.17 -2.45
C LEU A 46 -7.35 -13.39 -2.07
N LEU A 47 -7.25 -13.81 -0.81
CA LEU A 47 -8.06 -14.87 -0.23
C LEU A 47 -9.53 -14.49 -0.13
N ILE A 48 -9.86 -13.24 0.18
CA ILE A 48 -11.25 -12.75 0.24
C ILE A 48 -11.87 -12.64 -1.16
N LYS A 49 -11.08 -12.34 -2.20
CA LYS A 49 -11.58 -12.26 -3.59
C LYS A 49 -12.19 -13.57 -4.07
N LYS A 50 -11.59 -14.72 -3.74
CA LYS A 50 -12.04 -16.06 -4.20
C LYS A 50 -13.44 -16.46 -3.74
N PRO A 51 -13.78 -16.46 -2.44
CA PRO A 51 -15.12 -16.78 -1.95
C PRO A 51 -16.14 -15.75 -2.42
N VAL A 52 -15.76 -14.48 -2.56
CA VAL A 52 -16.62 -13.45 -3.13
C VAL A 52 -16.91 -13.77 -4.60
N LEU A 53 -15.91 -14.07 -5.43
CA LEU A 53 -16.19 -14.43 -6.83
C LEU A 53 -17.07 -15.68 -6.96
N SER A 54 -16.86 -16.69 -6.11
CA SER A 54 -17.65 -17.93 -6.17
C SER A 54 -19.09 -17.74 -5.65
N PHE A 55 -19.29 -17.03 -4.54
CA PHE A 55 -20.64 -16.70 -4.03
C PHE A 55 -21.46 -15.90 -5.05
N PHE A 56 -20.79 -15.02 -5.79
CA PHE A 56 -21.44 -14.12 -6.74
C PHE A 56 -21.69 -14.79 -8.11
N SER A 57 -20.94 -15.85 -8.46
CA SER A 57 -21.19 -16.63 -9.68
C SER A 57 -22.45 -17.50 -9.60
N GLU A 58 -22.95 -17.82 -8.39
CA GLU A 58 -24.18 -18.60 -8.20
C GLU A 58 -25.45 -17.73 -8.13
N SER A 59 -25.33 -16.43 -7.84
CA SER A 59 -26.47 -15.52 -7.61
C SER A 59 -26.70 -14.61 -8.81
N GLY A 60 -27.43 -15.13 -9.80
CA GLY A 60 -27.50 -14.66 -11.17
C GLY A 60 -28.30 -13.39 -11.52
N GLU A 61 -28.75 -12.54 -10.60
CA GLU A 61 -29.53 -11.35 -10.99
C GLU A 61 -29.13 -10.08 -10.20
N SER A 62 -28.77 -9.02 -10.92
CA SER A 62 -28.44 -7.64 -10.45
C SER A 62 -27.16 -7.43 -9.62
N ASN A 63 -26.24 -8.40 -9.58
CA ASN A 63 -25.12 -8.43 -8.63
C ASN A 63 -23.80 -7.73 -9.09
N THR A 64 -23.74 -7.20 -10.32
CA THR A 64 -22.56 -6.48 -10.84
C THR A 64 -22.37 -5.12 -10.16
N LEU A 65 -23.45 -4.38 -9.88
CA LEU A 65 -23.38 -3.12 -9.14
C LEU A 65 -22.90 -3.33 -7.70
N PHE A 66 -23.40 -4.36 -7.01
CA PHE A 66 -22.94 -4.71 -5.67
C PHE A 66 -21.49 -5.21 -5.66
N SER A 67 -21.08 -5.99 -6.66
CA SER A 67 -19.67 -6.39 -6.83
C SER A 67 -18.76 -5.18 -7.06
N ILE A 68 -19.15 -4.26 -7.94
CA ILE A 68 -18.41 -3.02 -8.18
C ILE A 68 -18.34 -2.17 -6.91
N LEU A 69 -19.44 -2.04 -6.18
CA LEU A 69 -19.48 -1.32 -4.92
C LEU A 69 -18.58 -2.00 -3.88
N TYR A 70 -18.52 -3.33 -3.86
CA TYR A 70 -17.59 -4.09 -3.03
C TYR A 70 -16.13 -3.84 -3.42
N TYR A 71 -15.77 -3.86 -4.71
CA TYR A 71 -14.43 -3.49 -5.18
C TYR A 71 -14.06 -2.03 -4.91
N LEU A 72 -15.06 -1.15 -4.86
CA LEU A 72 -14.89 0.24 -4.50
C LEU A 72 -14.71 0.43 -2.98
N LEU A 73 -15.42 -0.34 -2.16
CA LEU A 73 -15.35 -0.31 -0.69
C LEU A 73 -14.15 -1.08 -0.13
N ILE A 74 -13.69 -2.14 -0.79
CA ILE A 74 -12.50 -2.85 -0.37
C ILE A 74 -11.31 -1.88 -0.39
N LEU A 75 -11.27 -0.94 -1.34
CA LEU A 75 -10.22 0.08 -1.49
C LEU A 75 -9.99 0.92 -0.21
N PRO A 76 -10.99 1.63 0.36
CA PRO A 76 -10.85 2.30 1.65
C PRO A 76 -10.66 1.33 2.82
N ILE A 77 -11.19 0.09 2.76
CA ILE A 77 -10.91 -0.92 3.79
C ILE A 77 -9.42 -1.24 3.86
N TYR A 78 -8.69 -1.36 2.74
CA TYR A 78 -7.22 -1.55 2.80
C TYR A 78 -6.56 -0.42 3.56
N ASN A 79 -6.94 0.82 3.29
CA ASN A 79 -6.32 1.97 3.92
C ASN A 79 -6.50 1.93 5.44
N ILE A 80 -7.71 1.58 5.90
CA ILE A 80 -8.00 1.40 7.33
C ILE A 80 -7.15 0.26 7.91
N VAL A 81 -7.07 -0.87 7.23
CA VAL A 81 -6.25 -2.01 7.66
C VAL A 81 -4.76 -1.64 7.71
N LEU A 82 -4.27 -0.92 6.72
CA LEU A 82 -2.89 -0.43 6.65
C LEU A 82 -2.58 0.50 7.84
N LEU A 83 -3.50 1.43 8.15
CA LEU A 83 -3.41 2.33 9.29
C LEU A 83 -3.47 1.57 10.62
N PHE A 84 -4.32 0.54 10.71
CA PHE A 84 -4.45 -0.30 11.89
C PHE A 84 -3.17 -1.09 12.19
N TYR A 85 -2.58 -1.75 11.18
CA TYR A 85 -1.28 -2.39 11.33
C TYR A 85 -0.16 -1.37 11.62
N GLY A 86 -0.21 -0.19 10.98
CA GLY A 86 0.67 0.92 11.28
C GLY A 86 0.56 1.38 12.73
N PHE A 87 -0.65 1.40 13.30
CA PHE A 87 -0.90 1.73 14.69
C PHE A 87 -0.32 0.68 15.65
N ILE A 88 -0.57 -0.61 15.40
CA ILE A 88 -0.02 -1.72 16.20
C ILE A 88 1.52 -1.66 16.26
N LEU A 89 2.16 -1.26 15.17
CA LEU A 89 3.62 -1.28 15.03
C LEU A 89 4.29 0.07 15.36
N GLY A 90 3.52 1.07 15.81
CA GLY A 90 4.02 2.41 16.12
C GLY A 90 4.46 3.23 14.89
N GLN A 91 4.07 2.82 13.68
CA GLN A 91 4.38 3.47 12.40
C GLN A 91 3.16 4.21 11.80
N PHE A 92 2.14 4.52 12.60
CA PHE A 92 0.90 5.16 12.15
C PHE A 92 1.15 6.43 11.33
N TYR A 93 2.03 7.32 11.81
CA TYR A 93 2.32 8.59 11.14
C TYR A 93 2.92 8.37 9.73
N PHE A 94 3.78 7.36 9.57
CA PHE A 94 4.34 7.02 8.27
C PHE A 94 3.25 6.55 7.30
N PHE A 95 2.39 5.63 7.74
CA PHE A 95 1.30 5.13 6.90
C PHE A 95 0.28 6.22 6.56
N TRP A 96 -0.02 7.11 7.51
CA TRP A 96 -0.89 8.26 7.30
C TRP A 96 -0.32 9.25 6.27
N GLU A 97 0.97 9.56 6.32
CA GLU A 97 1.65 10.38 5.30
C GLU A 97 1.74 9.66 3.95
N PHE A 98 1.97 8.34 3.95
CA PHE A 98 1.99 7.51 2.76
C PHE A 98 0.63 7.48 2.05
N GLU A 99 -0.45 7.26 2.81
CA GLU A 99 -1.82 7.25 2.31
C GLU A 99 -2.19 8.64 1.77
N LYS A 100 -1.95 9.71 2.53
CA LYS A 100 -2.18 11.09 2.07
C LYS A 100 -1.43 11.41 0.79
N ARG A 101 -0.16 10.99 0.67
CA ARG A 101 0.64 11.19 -0.55
C ARG A 101 0.06 10.43 -1.74
N THR A 102 -0.44 9.23 -1.52
CA THR A 102 -1.09 8.41 -2.57
C THR A 102 -2.43 9.01 -2.99
N PHE A 103 -3.26 9.39 -2.02
CA PHE A 103 -4.57 10.01 -2.25
C PHE A 103 -4.44 11.38 -2.95
N ARG A 104 -3.45 12.20 -2.58
CA ARG A 104 -3.17 13.48 -3.27
C ARG A 104 -2.85 13.26 -4.75
N ARG A 105 -2.06 12.24 -5.10
CA ARG A 105 -1.76 11.91 -6.51
C ARG A 105 -3.00 11.42 -7.25
N ILE A 106 -3.78 10.54 -6.64
CA ILE A 106 -5.04 10.06 -7.20
C ILE A 106 -5.99 11.23 -7.45
N LYS A 107 -6.21 12.08 -6.44
CA LYS A 107 -7.05 13.28 -6.53
C LYS A 107 -6.53 14.25 -7.60
N GLN A 108 -5.21 14.45 -7.73
CA GLN A 108 -4.62 15.26 -8.79
C GLN A 108 -4.90 14.68 -10.18
N LEU A 109 -4.82 13.36 -10.37
CA LEU A 109 -5.15 12.70 -11.63
C LEU A 109 -6.64 12.87 -11.99
N PHE A 110 -7.54 12.75 -11.03
CA PHE A 110 -8.97 13.02 -11.23
C PHE A 110 -9.28 14.51 -11.44
N SER A 111 -8.53 15.40 -10.79
CA SER A 111 -8.74 16.86 -10.87
C SER A 111 -8.13 17.49 -12.13
N LYS A 112 -7.21 16.82 -12.83
CA LYS A 112 -6.57 17.33 -14.06
C LYS A 112 -7.44 17.18 -15.32
N LYS A 113 -8.70 16.77 -15.17
CA LYS A 113 -9.66 16.61 -16.26
C LYS A 113 -10.80 17.64 -16.16
N LYS A 114 -10.44 18.91 -15.99
CA LYS A 114 -11.32 20.07 -16.21
C LYS A 114 -10.57 21.12 -17.00
#